data_AF-A0A9P8HKP2-F1
#
_entry.id   AF-A0A9P8HKP2-F1
#
_cell.length_a   1.000
_cell.length_b   1.000
_cell.length_c   1.000
_cell.angle_alpha   90.00
_cell.angle_beta   90.00
_cell.angle_gamma   90.00
#
_symmetry.space_group_name_H-M   'P 1'
#
loop_
_entity.id
_entity.type
_entity.pdbx_description
1 polymer ?
#
loop_
_entity_poly.entity_id
_entity_poly.type
_entity_poly.pdbx_seq_one_letter_code
_entity_poly.pdbx_strand_id
1 'polypeptide(L)'
;MSSSEPKFRQEIQQMMYVSGETLDPSTETILLIETLVQQQVFHMLKSSQELAWRRGARFFSNDDLIFQVRNDSARVERIRNFLAWKAVRRTTKDADGKEATDDFAFGEDDAGAGSSQDAPSSTAQIMPVSLPWDVESFYEVQVPVIEHHGELIGAASLEKLRKNDERTQDMTASEYAIWSQYRHASFTWRKAKRFREWAGLGIIAEHKPNDDVLDILGFITSEMVQNLTIEALKIQSGEIESREYSMDSSYETQDAGGLFSPPPRARNPLETRHIRQAFQNLQSRRLRKTPFKRRGRVAYVLI
;
A
#
# COMPACT_ATOMS: atom_id res chain seq x y z
N MET A 1 -26.31 14.73 9.56
CA MET A 1 -25.08 13.93 9.39
C MET A 1 -23.93 14.86 9.67
N SER A 2 -23.22 14.72 10.80
CA SER A 2 -22.03 15.54 11.02
C SER A 2 -21.04 15.23 9.90
N SER A 3 -20.68 16.23 9.11
CA SER A 3 -19.63 16.12 8.10
C SER A 3 -18.30 15.90 8.83
N SER A 4 -17.99 14.64 9.13
CA SER A 4 -16.70 14.29 9.71
C SER A 4 -15.64 14.61 8.67
N GLU A 5 -14.74 15.52 9.00
CA GLU A 5 -13.58 15.80 8.16
C GLU A 5 -12.67 14.57 8.12
N PRO A 6 -12.06 14.22 6.96
CA PRO A 6 -11.11 13.12 6.88
C PRO A 6 -9.89 13.39 7.78
N LYS A 7 -9.51 12.43 8.62
CA LYS A 7 -8.36 12.56 9.52
C LYS A 7 -7.05 12.50 8.74
N PHE A 8 -7.00 11.72 7.66
CA PHE A 8 -5.78 11.50 6.88
C PHE A 8 -5.89 12.10 5.47
N ARG A 9 -6.44 13.32 5.39
CA ARG A 9 -6.72 13.97 4.11
C ARG A 9 -5.49 14.10 3.21
N GLN A 10 -4.39 14.63 3.78
CA GLN A 10 -3.17 14.92 3.03
C GLN A 10 -2.48 13.64 2.60
N GLU A 11 -2.42 12.64 3.47
CA GLU A 11 -1.77 11.35 3.20
C GLU A 11 -2.49 10.62 2.08
N ILE A 12 -3.83 10.53 2.17
CA ILE A 12 -4.64 9.90 1.12
C ILE A 12 -4.45 10.62 -0.20
N GLN A 13 -4.48 11.95 -0.22
CA GLN A 13 -4.25 12.74 -1.43
C GLN A 13 -2.86 12.47 -2.04
N GLN A 14 -1.82 12.41 -1.22
CA GLN A 14 -0.46 12.10 -1.68
C GLN A 14 -0.37 10.68 -2.27
N MET A 15 -0.96 9.67 -1.60
CA MET A 15 -1.00 8.30 -2.11
C MET A 15 -1.82 8.17 -3.40
N MET A 16 -2.92 8.92 -3.52
CA MET A 16 -3.71 9.01 -4.75
C MET A 16 -2.91 9.65 -5.90
N TYR A 17 -2.14 10.71 -5.60
CA TYR A 17 -1.25 11.35 -6.56
C TYR A 17 -0.22 10.39 -7.13
N VAL A 18 0.48 9.66 -6.26
CA VAL A 18 1.45 8.63 -6.65
C VAL A 18 0.82 7.54 -7.53
N SER A 19 -0.48 7.30 -7.36
CA SER A 19 -1.24 6.30 -8.13
C SER A 19 -1.70 6.78 -9.49
N GLY A 20 -1.76 8.11 -9.74
CA GLY A 20 -2.19 8.67 -11.03
C GLY A 20 -3.29 9.72 -10.94
N GLU A 21 -3.77 10.05 -9.74
CA GLU A 21 -4.71 11.15 -9.55
C GLU A 21 -3.98 12.47 -9.36
N THR A 22 -3.75 13.20 -10.45
CA THR A 22 -3.05 14.49 -10.43
C THR A 22 -3.97 15.67 -10.10
N LEU A 23 -5.29 15.47 -10.08
CA LEU A 23 -6.28 16.49 -9.75
C LEU A 23 -6.60 16.45 -8.25
N ASP A 24 -7.09 17.57 -7.70
CA ASP A 24 -7.53 17.63 -6.30
C ASP A 24 -8.87 16.88 -6.15
N PRO A 25 -8.89 15.70 -5.49
CA PRO A 25 -10.13 14.95 -5.31
C PRO A 25 -11.01 15.63 -4.26
N SER A 26 -12.33 15.51 -4.42
CA SER A 26 -13.26 16.12 -3.47
C SER A 26 -13.10 15.54 -2.05
N THR A 27 -13.38 16.36 -1.03
CA THR A 27 -13.31 15.93 0.39
C THR A 27 -14.17 14.68 0.66
N GLU A 28 -15.32 14.56 -0.03
CA GLU A 28 -16.20 13.39 0.07
C GLU A 28 -15.53 12.11 -0.47
N THR A 29 -14.77 12.22 -1.55
CA THR A 29 -14.03 11.10 -2.14
C THR A 29 -12.92 10.62 -1.22
N ILE A 30 -12.17 11.55 -0.65
CA ILE A 30 -11.13 11.25 0.35
C ILE A 30 -11.74 10.59 1.59
N LEU A 31 -12.85 11.13 2.10
CA LEU A 31 -13.54 10.58 3.26
C LEU A 31 -14.06 9.15 3.00
N LEU A 32 -14.55 8.89 1.79
CA LEU A 32 -14.97 7.55 1.37
C LEU A 32 -13.77 6.58 1.37
N ILE A 33 -12.63 6.97 0.78
CA ILE A 33 -11.42 6.14 0.79
C ILE A 33 -10.97 5.88 2.23
N GLU A 34 -10.89 6.90 3.08
CA GLU A 34 -10.52 6.75 4.50
C GLU A 34 -11.42 5.74 5.21
N THR A 35 -12.73 5.86 5.02
CA THR A 35 -13.73 4.97 5.63
C THR A 35 -13.56 3.53 5.16
N LEU A 36 -13.37 3.31 3.84
CA LEU A 36 -13.20 1.97 3.28
C LEU A 36 -11.90 1.32 3.78
N VAL A 37 -10.79 2.05 3.81
CA VAL A 37 -9.51 1.53 4.29
C VAL A 37 -9.60 1.23 5.79
N GLN A 38 -10.21 2.10 6.59
CA GLN A 38 -10.41 1.87 8.03
C GLN A 38 -11.23 0.59 8.29
N GLN A 39 -12.33 0.40 7.55
CA GLN A 39 -13.15 -0.82 7.66
C GLN A 39 -12.36 -2.08 7.32
N GLN A 40 -11.48 -2.03 6.32
CA GLN A 40 -10.60 -3.16 5.99
C GLN A 40 -9.58 -3.42 7.09
N VAL A 41 -8.97 -2.38 7.67
CA VAL A 41 -8.06 -2.53 8.81
C VAL A 41 -8.77 -3.18 10.00
N PHE A 42 -9.99 -2.77 10.32
CA PHE A 42 -10.76 -3.39 11.40
C PHE A 42 -11.03 -4.87 11.13
N HIS A 43 -11.39 -5.22 9.89
CA HIS A 43 -11.58 -6.61 9.50
C HIS A 43 -10.27 -7.42 9.62
N MET A 44 -9.14 -6.83 9.22
CA MET A 44 -7.81 -7.46 9.36
C MET A 44 -7.47 -7.74 10.82
N LEU A 45 -7.63 -6.75 11.70
CA LEU A 45 -7.33 -6.90 13.12
C LEU A 45 -8.19 -7.99 13.77
N LYS A 46 -9.49 -7.99 13.48
CA LYS A 46 -10.40 -9.03 13.98
C LYS A 46 -10.01 -10.43 13.48
N SER A 47 -9.65 -10.54 12.21
CA SER A 47 -9.21 -11.80 11.60
C SER A 47 -7.89 -12.30 12.19
N SER A 48 -6.92 -11.41 12.41
CA SER A 48 -5.65 -11.74 13.06
C SER A 48 -5.85 -12.23 14.49
N GLN A 49 -6.74 -11.57 15.24
CA GLN A 49 -7.07 -11.98 16.60
C GLN A 49 -7.72 -13.37 16.63
N GLU A 50 -8.61 -13.67 15.68
CA GLU A 50 -9.22 -15.00 15.55
C GLU A 50 -8.17 -16.07 15.22
N LEU A 51 -7.19 -15.77 14.36
CA LEU A 51 -6.08 -16.67 14.05
C LEU A 51 -5.20 -16.93 15.28
N ALA A 52 -4.87 -15.88 16.03
CA ALA A 52 -4.10 -15.99 17.27
C ALA A 52 -4.82 -16.86 18.31
N TRP A 53 -6.13 -16.64 18.50
CA TRP A 53 -6.94 -17.47 19.40
C TRP A 53 -7.00 -18.92 18.98
N ARG A 54 -7.11 -19.22 17.67
CA ARG A 54 -7.07 -20.59 17.16
C ARG A 54 -5.72 -21.27 17.41
N ARG A 55 -4.62 -20.52 17.46
CA ARG A 55 -3.29 -21.01 17.86
C ARG A 55 -3.13 -21.16 19.38
N GLY A 56 -4.06 -20.65 20.18
CA GLY A 56 -3.94 -20.59 21.63
C GLY A 56 -3.07 -19.43 22.13
N ALA A 57 -2.77 -18.44 21.28
CA ALA A 57 -2.06 -17.22 21.66
C ALA A 57 -3.03 -16.13 22.12
N ARG A 58 -2.66 -15.41 23.18
CA ARG A 58 -3.45 -14.27 23.69
C ARG A 58 -3.40 -13.06 22.75
N PHE A 59 -2.23 -12.82 22.16
CA PHE A 59 -1.95 -11.69 21.29
C PHE A 59 -1.65 -12.18 19.88
N PHE A 60 -2.08 -11.43 18.88
CA PHE A 60 -1.70 -11.70 17.50
C PHE A 60 -0.29 -11.19 17.20
N SER A 61 0.33 -11.77 16.19
CA SER A 61 1.71 -11.52 15.76
C SER A 61 1.77 -10.99 14.33
N ASN A 62 2.95 -10.58 13.88
CA ASN A 62 3.22 -10.24 12.47
C ASN A 62 2.73 -11.35 11.52
N ASP A 63 2.96 -12.62 11.87
CA ASP A 63 2.57 -13.77 11.06
C ASP A 63 1.06 -13.83 10.83
N ASP A 64 0.25 -13.48 11.83
CA ASP A 64 -1.21 -13.50 11.73
C ASP A 64 -1.74 -12.46 10.73
N LEU A 65 -1.07 -11.32 10.61
CA LEU A 65 -1.39 -10.31 9.59
C LEU A 65 -0.93 -10.75 8.21
N ILE A 66 0.33 -11.17 8.07
CA ILE A 66 0.90 -11.57 6.78
C ILE A 66 0.16 -12.79 6.22
N PHE A 67 -0.33 -13.68 7.08
CA PHE A 67 -1.09 -14.86 6.68
C PHE A 67 -2.37 -14.53 5.89
N GLN A 68 -2.98 -13.37 6.14
CA GLN A 68 -4.19 -12.94 5.44
C GLN A 68 -3.92 -12.53 3.98
N VAL A 69 -2.69 -12.09 3.69
CA VAL A 69 -2.24 -11.69 2.35
C VAL A 69 -1.39 -12.76 1.65
N ARG A 70 -1.21 -13.95 2.25
CA ARG A 70 -0.36 -15.05 1.75
C ARG A 70 -0.57 -15.48 0.30
N ASN A 71 -1.75 -15.22 -0.28
CA ASN A 71 -2.07 -15.60 -1.66
C ASN A 71 -1.45 -14.64 -2.69
N ASP A 72 -1.00 -13.46 -2.25
CA ASP A 72 -0.33 -12.46 -3.07
C ASP A 72 1.17 -12.52 -2.77
N SER A 73 1.89 -13.43 -3.46
CA SER A 73 3.31 -13.69 -3.23
C SER A 73 4.16 -12.44 -3.41
N ALA A 74 3.85 -11.62 -4.43
CA ALA A 74 4.54 -10.36 -4.69
C ALA A 74 4.35 -9.37 -3.53
N ARG A 75 3.15 -9.30 -2.92
CA ARG A 75 2.92 -8.47 -1.73
C ARG A 75 3.69 -8.97 -0.52
N VAL A 76 3.68 -10.29 -0.29
CA VAL A 76 4.42 -10.90 0.83
C VAL A 76 5.92 -10.67 0.68
N GLU A 77 6.47 -10.81 -0.52
CA GLU A 77 7.88 -10.54 -0.83
C GLU A 77 8.26 -9.08 -0.52
N ARG A 78 7.46 -8.11 -0.95
CA ARG A 78 7.68 -6.70 -0.59
C ARG A 78 7.65 -6.45 0.92
N ILE A 79 6.72 -7.09 1.65
CA ILE A 79 6.65 -7.00 3.11
C ILE A 79 7.90 -7.61 3.76
N ARG A 80 8.38 -8.77 3.28
CA ARG A 80 9.61 -9.40 3.79
C ARG A 80 10.82 -8.50 3.60
N ASN A 81 11.01 -7.95 2.40
CA ASN A 81 12.10 -7.04 2.11
C ASN A 81 12.03 -5.82 3.03
N PHE A 82 10.86 -5.20 3.15
CA PHE A 82 10.64 -4.07 4.03
C PHE A 82 11.03 -4.38 5.49
N LEU A 83 10.61 -5.51 6.03
CA LEU A 83 10.92 -5.93 7.39
C LEU A 83 12.41 -6.30 7.57
N ALA A 84 13.03 -6.94 6.58
CA ALA A 84 14.46 -7.28 6.60
C ALA A 84 15.31 -6.01 6.66
N TRP A 85 15.03 -5.04 5.77
CA TRP A 85 15.71 -3.73 5.78
C TRP A 85 15.48 -2.97 7.09
N LYS A 86 14.28 -3.06 7.65
CA LYS A 86 13.98 -2.46 8.96
C LYS A 86 14.81 -3.12 10.08
N ALA A 87 14.94 -4.44 10.07
CA ALA A 87 15.74 -5.17 11.06
C ALA A 87 17.22 -4.77 10.98
N VAL A 88 17.78 -4.69 9.77
CA VAL A 88 19.17 -4.24 9.52
C VAL A 88 19.40 -2.83 10.09
N ARG A 89 18.52 -1.88 9.77
CA ARG A 89 18.63 -0.49 10.28
C ARG A 89 18.50 -0.39 11.80
N ARG A 90 17.72 -1.26 12.43
CA ARG A 90 17.63 -1.34 13.90
C ARG A 90 18.96 -1.82 14.50
N THR A 91 19.55 -2.88 13.94
CA THR A 91 20.83 -3.41 14.43
C THR A 91 22.00 -2.43 14.28
N THR A 92 22.04 -1.65 13.20
CA THR A 92 23.09 -0.63 13.01
C THR A 92 22.90 0.56 13.96
N LYS A 93 21.65 0.97 14.22
CA LYS A 93 21.33 2.02 15.20
C LYS A 93 21.71 1.64 16.63
N ASP A 94 21.45 0.40 17.01
CA ASP A 94 21.80 -0.12 18.34
C ASP A 94 23.32 -0.18 18.54
N ALA A 95 24.10 -0.32 17.46
CA ALA A 95 25.56 -0.32 17.49
C ALA A 95 26.17 1.09 17.64
N ASP A 96 25.54 2.13 17.08
CA ASP A 96 26.08 3.49 17.02
C ASP A 96 25.66 4.40 18.19
N GLY A 97 24.79 3.95 19.10
CA GLY A 97 24.46 4.62 20.37
C GLY A 97 23.89 6.05 20.26
N LYS A 98 23.61 6.55 19.05
CA LYS A 98 23.05 7.88 18.81
C LYS A 98 21.53 7.81 18.71
N GLU A 99 20.86 8.43 19.69
CA GLU A 99 19.46 8.81 19.56
C GLU A 99 19.32 9.89 18.48
N ALA A 100 18.99 9.45 17.26
CA ALA A 100 18.46 10.32 16.23
C ALA A 100 17.07 9.82 15.81
N THR A 101 16.24 10.80 15.52
CA THR A 101 14.81 10.76 15.24
C THR A 101 14.39 9.60 14.34
N ASP A 102 13.24 9.04 14.67
CA ASP A 102 12.55 7.93 14.03
C ASP A 102 12.13 8.26 12.58
N ASP A 103 13.11 8.30 11.68
CA ASP A 103 12.93 8.49 10.24
C ASP A 103 12.59 7.11 9.63
N PHE A 104 11.35 6.68 9.87
CA PHE A 104 10.63 5.57 9.22
C PHE A 104 10.49 5.72 7.67
N ALA A 105 11.58 5.87 6.92
CA ALA A 105 11.48 6.16 5.49
C ALA A 105 10.96 4.90 4.77
N PHE A 106 9.66 4.89 4.47
CA PHE A 106 8.99 3.89 3.64
C PHE A 106 9.51 4.02 2.22
N GLY A 107 10.60 3.33 1.92
CA GLY A 107 11.20 3.34 0.60
C GLY A 107 12.31 2.31 0.51
N GLU A 108 12.01 1.19 -0.15
CA GLU A 108 13.00 0.26 -0.69
C GLU A 108 13.95 1.00 -1.67
N ASP A 109 13.48 2.12 -2.24
CA ASP A 109 14.19 2.96 -3.22
C ASP A 109 15.27 3.89 -2.63
N ASP A 110 15.38 4.01 -1.29
CA ASP A 110 16.43 4.83 -0.64
C ASP A 110 17.68 4.02 -0.26
N ALA A 111 17.68 2.71 -0.49
CA ALA A 111 18.86 1.88 -0.32
C ALA A 111 19.97 2.18 -1.36
N GLY A 112 19.78 3.14 -2.28
CA GLY A 112 20.72 3.47 -3.35
C GLY A 112 21.00 4.95 -3.61
N ALA A 113 20.40 5.90 -2.87
CA ALA A 113 20.48 7.34 -3.20
C ALA A 113 21.09 8.21 -2.09
N GLY A 114 21.92 7.62 -1.23
CA GLY A 114 22.60 8.31 -0.12
C GLY A 114 23.98 7.75 0.16
N SER A 115 24.80 7.51 -0.87
CA SER A 115 26.22 7.18 -0.68
C SER A 115 27.02 8.46 -0.36
N SER A 116 26.85 9.00 0.85
CA SER A 116 27.97 9.69 1.49
C SER A 116 29.08 8.65 1.68
N GLN A 117 30.20 8.87 1.00
CA GLN A 117 31.44 8.12 1.16
C GLN A 117 31.83 8.13 2.64
N ASP A 118 31.52 7.03 3.33
CA ASP A 118 32.21 6.49 4.51
C ASP A 118 31.34 5.35 5.05
N ALA A 119 31.43 4.19 4.41
CA ALA A 119 30.78 2.97 4.86
C ALA A 119 31.64 2.30 5.95
N PRO A 120 31.20 2.22 7.22
CA PRO A 120 31.83 1.31 8.17
C PRO A 120 31.47 -0.14 7.80
N SER A 121 32.51 -0.97 7.83
CA SER A 121 32.58 -2.40 7.46
C SER A 121 31.74 -3.38 8.29
N SER A 122 30.58 -3.00 8.83
CA SER A 122 29.68 -4.00 9.42
C SER A 122 28.83 -4.61 8.31
N THR A 123 29.24 -5.80 7.85
CA THR A 123 28.43 -6.72 7.04
C THR A 123 27.25 -7.20 7.89
N ALA A 124 26.27 -6.32 8.11
CA ALA A 124 25.01 -6.69 8.73
C ALA A 124 24.28 -7.58 7.73
N GLN A 125 24.45 -8.90 7.91
CA GLN A 125 23.84 -9.93 7.09
C GLN A 125 22.32 -9.71 7.05
N ILE A 126 21.77 -9.45 5.87
CA ILE A 126 20.33 -9.26 5.68
C ILE A 126 19.69 -10.65 5.78
N MET A 127 19.19 -10.99 6.96
CA MET A 127 18.50 -12.26 7.16
C MET A 127 17.08 -12.18 6.58
N PRO A 128 16.69 -13.10 5.69
CA PRO A 128 15.34 -13.13 5.14
C PRO A 128 14.33 -13.39 6.26
N VAL A 129 13.18 -12.73 6.18
CA VAL A 129 12.08 -12.93 7.13
C VAL A 129 11.40 -14.27 6.85
N SER A 130 11.75 -15.29 7.64
CA SER A 130 11.15 -16.63 7.59
C SER A 130 9.71 -16.59 8.10
N LEU A 131 8.77 -17.12 7.32
CA LEU A 131 7.36 -17.27 7.72
C LEU A 131 7.04 -18.73 8.10
N PRO A 132 6.12 -18.96 9.05
CA PRO A 132 5.79 -20.31 9.53
C PRO A 132 5.21 -21.28 8.50
N TRP A 133 4.84 -20.81 7.30
CA TRP A 133 4.32 -21.62 6.20
C TRP A 133 5.26 -21.69 4.99
N ASP A 134 6.50 -21.26 5.15
CA ASP A 134 7.53 -21.45 4.13
C ASP A 134 7.98 -22.90 4.02
N VAL A 135 8.49 -23.28 2.85
CA VAL A 135 8.99 -24.64 2.57
C VAL A 135 10.07 -25.03 3.60
N GLU A 136 10.89 -24.08 4.02
CA GLU A 136 11.95 -24.28 5.03
C GLU A 136 11.40 -24.62 6.42
N SER A 137 10.20 -24.12 6.76
CA SER A 137 9.57 -24.36 8.06
C SER A 137 8.89 -25.73 8.16
N PHE A 138 8.78 -26.50 7.07
CA PHE A 138 8.25 -27.88 7.11
C PHE A 138 9.26 -28.87 7.69
N TYR A 139 10.54 -28.52 7.72
CA TYR A 139 11.61 -29.39 8.18
C TYR A 139 12.07 -28.97 9.57
N GLU A 140 12.15 -29.94 10.49
CA GLU A 140 12.63 -29.70 11.86
C GLU A 140 14.10 -29.24 11.88
N VAL A 141 14.90 -29.73 10.93
CA VAL A 141 16.30 -29.35 10.77
C VAL A 141 16.40 -28.29 9.68
N GLN A 142 16.73 -27.06 10.07
CA GLN A 142 17.05 -26.01 9.12
C GLN A 142 18.49 -26.16 8.66
N VAL A 143 18.67 -26.28 7.35
CA VAL A 143 19.99 -26.25 6.72
C VAL A 143 20.44 -24.79 6.69
N PRO A 144 21.67 -24.45 7.15
CA PRO A 144 22.19 -23.11 7.00
C PRO A 144 22.11 -22.67 5.54
N VAL A 145 21.46 -21.53 5.29
CA VAL A 145 21.28 -20.98 3.95
C VAL A 145 22.67 -20.71 3.37
N ILE A 146 23.04 -21.45 2.31
CA ILE A 146 24.24 -21.17 1.53
C ILE A 146 23.93 -19.90 0.72
N GLU A 147 24.69 -18.84 0.99
CA GLU A 147 24.47 -17.47 0.54
C GLU A 147 24.17 -17.36 -0.97
N HIS A 148 22.92 -17.07 -1.33
CA HIS A 148 22.55 -16.51 -2.65
C HIS A 148 22.32 -15.00 -2.51
N HIS A 149 23.41 -14.26 -2.29
CA HIS A 149 23.43 -12.78 -2.16
C HIS A 149 22.89 -12.02 -3.39
N GLY A 150 22.62 -12.69 -4.52
CA GLY A 150 22.20 -12.07 -5.77
C GLY A 150 20.69 -11.87 -5.96
N GLU A 151 19.84 -12.47 -5.14
CA GLU A 151 18.37 -12.49 -5.33
C GLU A 151 17.57 -11.62 -4.34
N LEU A 152 18.24 -10.79 -3.55
CA LEU A 152 17.56 -9.94 -2.55
C LEU A 152 16.66 -8.86 -3.18
N ILE A 153 16.93 -8.46 -4.44
CA ILE A 153 15.99 -7.64 -5.21
C ILE A 153 15.02 -8.58 -5.91
N GLY A 154 13.96 -8.92 -5.18
CA GLY A 154 12.86 -9.71 -5.67
C GLY A 154 12.25 -9.17 -6.96
N ALA A 155 11.71 -10.06 -7.80
CA ALA A 155 11.08 -9.69 -9.07
C ALA A 155 9.95 -8.66 -8.88
N ALA A 156 9.27 -8.69 -7.74
CA ALA A 156 8.23 -7.73 -7.38
C ALA A 156 8.77 -6.31 -7.16
N SER A 157 9.96 -6.16 -6.58
CA SER A 157 10.62 -4.86 -6.36
C SER A 157 11.12 -4.30 -7.69
N LEU A 158 11.65 -5.16 -8.56
CA LEU A 158 12.07 -4.77 -9.91
C LEU A 158 10.89 -4.27 -10.76
N GLU A 159 9.75 -4.96 -10.74
CA GLU A 159 8.55 -4.51 -11.48
C GLU A 159 8.01 -3.18 -10.93
N LYS A 160 8.11 -2.95 -9.62
CA LYS A 160 7.73 -1.66 -9.02
C LYS A 160 8.65 -0.54 -9.50
N LEU A 161 9.96 -0.79 -9.54
CA LEU A 161 10.94 0.17 -10.06
C LEU A 161 10.68 0.47 -11.54
N ARG A 162 10.43 -0.56 -12.35
CA ARG A 162 10.06 -0.41 -13.77
C ARG A 162 8.84 0.50 -13.97
N LYS A 163 7.78 0.32 -13.17
CA LYS A 163 6.58 1.18 -13.22
C LYS A 163 6.86 2.62 -12.78
N ASN A 164 7.77 2.82 -11.84
CA ASN A 164 8.18 4.16 -11.42
C ASN A 164 8.97 4.85 -12.55
N ASP A 165 9.85 4.14 -13.23
CA ASP A 165 10.62 4.66 -14.36
C ASP A 165 9.70 5.02 -15.53
N GLU A 166 8.78 4.13 -15.91
CA GLU A 166 7.77 4.39 -16.95
C GLU A 166 6.95 5.64 -16.63
N ARG A 167 6.64 5.85 -15.36
CA ARG A 167 5.82 6.98 -14.92
C ARG A 167 6.60 8.30 -14.89
N THR A 168 7.87 8.26 -14.52
CA THR A 168 8.69 9.48 -14.38
C THR A 168 9.27 9.95 -15.71
N GLN A 169 9.27 9.11 -16.75
CA GLN A 169 9.77 9.42 -18.08
C GLN A 169 9.15 10.68 -18.69
N ASP A 170 7.84 10.89 -18.53
CA ASP A 170 7.11 12.00 -19.15
C ASP A 170 6.86 13.18 -18.19
N MET A 171 7.40 13.14 -16.96
CA MET A 171 7.18 14.19 -15.96
C MET A 171 8.05 15.42 -16.21
N THR A 172 7.47 16.61 -15.98
CA THR A 172 8.24 17.84 -15.85
C THR A 172 9.06 17.85 -14.55
N ALA A 173 10.09 18.69 -14.48
CA ALA A 173 10.92 18.81 -13.27
C ALA A 173 10.10 19.19 -12.02
N SER A 174 9.08 20.04 -12.16
CA SER A 174 8.14 20.40 -11.09
C SER A 174 7.26 19.24 -10.65
N GLU A 175 6.77 18.44 -11.60
CA GLU A 175 5.94 17.27 -11.29
C GLU A 175 6.76 16.17 -10.62
N TYR A 176 7.99 15.95 -11.08
CA TYR A 176 8.91 15.01 -10.47
C TYR A 176 9.27 15.40 -9.03
N ALA A 177 9.48 16.70 -8.76
CA ALA A 177 9.72 17.19 -7.41
C ALA A 177 8.54 16.91 -6.46
N ILE A 178 7.30 17.05 -6.93
CA ILE A 178 6.09 16.69 -6.15
C ILE A 178 5.99 15.17 -5.99
N TRP A 179 6.16 14.41 -7.07
CA TRP A 179 6.07 12.95 -7.05
C TRP A 179 7.10 12.31 -6.11
N SER A 180 8.37 12.75 -6.16
CA SER A 180 9.45 12.26 -5.30
C SER A 180 9.20 12.51 -3.80
N GLN A 181 8.50 13.59 -3.45
CA GLN A 181 8.06 13.83 -2.07
C GLN A 181 6.89 12.91 -1.69
N TYR A 182 5.94 12.70 -2.60
CA TYR A 182 4.71 11.96 -2.29
C TYR A 182 4.88 10.45 -2.38
N ARG A 183 5.86 9.91 -3.13
CA ARG A 183 6.08 8.46 -3.30
C ARG A 183 6.34 7.71 -1.99
N HIS A 184 6.79 8.41 -0.97
CA HIS A 184 7.03 7.88 0.38
C HIS A 184 5.88 8.16 1.36
N ALA A 185 4.77 8.73 0.90
CA ALA A 185 3.62 9.03 1.73
C ALA A 185 3.03 7.76 2.35
N SER A 186 2.81 7.80 3.66
CA SER A 186 2.27 6.72 4.46
C SER A 186 1.41 7.28 5.58
N PHE A 187 0.43 6.49 6.04
CA PHE A 187 -0.38 6.83 7.19
C PHE A 187 0.41 6.86 8.51
N THR A 188 1.53 6.13 8.59
CA THR A 188 2.28 5.94 9.84
C THR A 188 3.45 6.90 10.02
N TRP A 189 3.97 7.48 8.94
CA TRP A 189 5.14 8.37 8.98
C TRP A 189 4.91 9.57 9.91
N ARG A 190 5.70 9.65 10.98
CA ARG A 190 5.59 10.66 12.05
C ARG A 190 4.20 10.76 12.70
N LYS A 191 3.32 9.78 12.46
CA LYS A 191 1.89 9.78 12.84
C LYS A 191 1.45 8.43 13.43
N ALA A 192 2.39 7.60 13.87
CA ALA A 192 2.14 6.25 14.39
C ALA A 192 1.09 6.20 15.52
N LYS A 193 1.13 7.13 16.49
CA LYS A 193 0.14 7.20 17.57
C LYS A 193 -1.27 7.46 17.04
N ARG A 194 -1.40 8.45 16.14
CA ARG A 194 -2.67 8.81 15.50
C ARG A 194 -3.22 7.65 14.67
N PHE A 195 -2.36 6.98 13.92
CA PHE A 195 -2.72 5.81 13.13
C PHE A 195 -3.17 4.64 14.01
N ARG A 196 -2.48 4.38 15.12
CA ARG A 196 -2.85 3.34 16.10
C ARG A 196 -4.27 3.54 16.64
N GLU A 197 -4.59 4.77 17.04
CA GLU A 197 -5.92 5.13 17.54
C GLU A 197 -6.98 5.03 16.43
N TRP A 198 -6.68 5.51 15.22
CA TRP A 198 -7.58 5.43 14.07
C TRP A 198 -7.85 3.98 13.62
N ALA A 199 -6.84 3.13 13.67
CA ALA A 199 -6.93 1.71 13.34
C ALA A 199 -7.66 0.90 14.43
N GLY A 200 -7.91 1.47 15.61
CA GLY A 200 -8.54 0.76 16.73
C GLY A 200 -7.62 -0.28 17.39
N LEU A 201 -6.30 -0.17 17.19
CA LEU A 201 -5.33 -1.10 17.75
C LEU A 201 -5.18 -0.87 19.26
N GLY A 202 -5.41 -1.93 20.05
CA GLY A 202 -5.54 -1.87 21.52
C GLY A 202 -6.99 -1.77 22.02
N ILE A 203 -7.96 -1.55 21.13
CA ILE A 203 -9.40 -1.65 21.45
C ILE A 203 -9.98 -2.91 20.81
N ILE A 204 -9.68 -3.13 19.53
CA ILE A 204 -10.19 -4.28 18.75
C ILE A 204 -9.35 -5.53 19.00
N ALA A 205 -8.03 -5.37 19.00
CA ALA A 205 -7.07 -6.46 19.14
C ALA A 205 -5.77 -5.95 19.76
N GLU A 206 -5.09 -6.81 20.51
CA GLU A 206 -3.78 -6.57 21.11
C GLU A 206 -2.73 -7.42 20.41
N HIS A 207 -1.58 -6.81 20.09
CA HIS A 207 -0.48 -7.47 19.40
C HIS A 207 0.66 -7.78 20.38
N LYS A 208 1.52 -8.72 19.97
CA LYS A 208 2.73 -9.06 20.71
C LYS A 208 3.66 -7.82 20.82
N PRO A 209 4.27 -7.56 22.00
CA PRO A 209 5.25 -6.48 22.13
C PRO A 209 6.42 -6.67 21.16
N ASN A 210 6.98 -5.56 20.67
CA ASN A 210 8.09 -5.49 19.71
C ASN A 210 7.78 -5.97 18.28
N ASP A 211 6.56 -6.42 18.00
CA ASP A 211 6.15 -6.76 16.64
C ASP A 211 5.90 -5.49 15.80
N ASP A 212 6.33 -5.52 14.54
CA ASP A 212 6.23 -4.43 13.55
C ASP A 212 4.82 -4.27 12.93
N VAL A 213 3.77 -4.52 13.72
CA VAL A 213 2.36 -4.54 13.28
C VAL A 213 1.91 -3.22 12.64
N LEU A 214 2.29 -2.09 13.25
CA LEU A 214 1.90 -0.77 12.72
C LEU A 214 2.52 -0.53 11.34
N ASP A 215 3.73 -1.02 11.11
CA ASP A 215 4.41 -0.82 9.83
C ASP A 215 3.85 -1.72 8.74
N ILE A 216 3.53 -2.97 9.07
CA ILE A 216 2.83 -3.88 8.16
C ILE A 216 1.46 -3.29 7.79
N LEU A 217 0.72 -2.75 8.75
CA LEU A 217 -0.56 -2.07 8.48
C LEU A 217 -0.36 -0.79 7.66
N GLY A 218 0.68 0.01 7.92
CA GLY A 218 1.02 1.19 7.13
C GLY A 218 1.32 0.83 5.68
N PHE A 219 2.09 -0.24 5.46
CA PHE A 219 2.37 -0.78 4.13
C PHE A 219 1.08 -1.20 3.42
N ILE A 220 0.29 -2.07 4.05
CA ILE A 220 -0.93 -2.62 3.45
C ILE A 220 -1.97 -1.52 3.17
N THR A 221 -2.15 -0.57 4.08
CA THR A 221 -3.12 0.52 3.89
C THR A 221 -2.70 1.47 2.78
N SER A 222 -1.39 1.71 2.60
CA SER A 222 -0.89 2.48 1.46
C SER A 222 -1.21 1.80 0.13
N GLU A 223 -0.99 0.48 0.04
CA GLU A 223 -1.33 -0.31 -1.14
C GLU A 223 -2.84 -0.36 -1.39
N MET A 224 -3.67 -0.42 -0.35
CA MET A 224 -5.13 -0.38 -0.50
C MET A 224 -5.59 0.93 -1.15
N VAL A 225 -5.05 2.08 -0.72
CA VAL A 225 -5.35 3.38 -1.34
C VAL A 225 -4.87 3.41 -2.79
N GLN A 226 -3.67 2.91 -3.05
CA GLN A 226 -3.12 2.86 -4.41
C GLN A 226 -3.96 1.99 -5.33
N ASN A 227 -4.30 0.76 -4.93
CA ASN A 227 -5.12 -0.17 -5.70
C ASN A 227 -6.52 0.38 -5.95
N LEU A 228 -7.16 0.99 -4.96
CA LEU A 228 -8.46 1.65 -5.12
C LEU A 228 -8.38 2.77 -6.14
N THR A 229 -7.35 3.60 -6.06
CA THR A 229 -7.16 4.73 -6.97
C THR A 229 -6.90 4.22 -8.39
N ILE A 230 -5.95 3.31 -8.58
CA ILE A 230 -5.63 2.72 -9.89
C ILE A 230 -6.87 2.10 -10.55
N GLU A 231 -7.67 1.32 -9.82
CA GLU A 231 -8.89 0.73 -10.39
C GLU A 231 -9.97 1.78 -10.67
N ALA A 232 -10.08 2.83 -9.86
CA ALA A 232 -11.00 3.93 -10.12
C ALA A 232 -10.61 4.73 -11.37
N LEU A 233 -9.30 4.95 -11.57
CA LEU A 233 -8.78 5.60 -12.78
C LEU A 233 -9.08 4.78 -14.02
N LYS A 234 -8.91 3.45 -13.97
CA LYS A 234 -9.27 2.55 -15.09
C LYS A 234 -10.75 2.63 -15.45
N ILE A 235 -11.64 2.67 -14.46
CA ILE A 235 -13.08 2.82 -14.68
C ILE A 235 -13.37 4.15 -15.36
N GLN A 236 -12.79 5.23 -14.85
CA GLN A 236 -12.98 6.57 -15.41
C GLN A 236 -12.46 6.67 -16.84
N SER A 237 -11.29 6.11 -17.14
CA SER A 237 -10.76 6.05 -18.50
C SER A 237 -11.70 5.30 -19.45
N GLY A 238 -12.23 4.15 -19.03
CA GLY A 238 -13.19 3.38 -19.83
C GLY A 238 -14.51 4.12 -20.09
N GLU A 239 -14.97 4.94 -19.14
CA GLU A 239 -16.15 5.80 -19.34
C GLU A 239 -15.89 6.93 -20.34
N ILE A 240 -14.70 7.53 -20.30
CA ILE A 240 -14.31 8.60 -21.23
C ILE A 240 -14.22 8.03 -22.64
N GLU A 241 -13.53 6.90 -22.82
CA GLU A 241 -13.45 6.20 -24.11
C GLU A 241 -14.85 5.85 -24.63
N SER A 242 -15.70 5.24 -23.81
CA SER A 242 -17.07 4.88 -24.21
C SER A 242 -17.91 6.10 -24.62
N ARG A 243 -17.71 7.25 -23.94
CA ARG A 243 -18.39 8.50 -24.26
C ARG A 243 -17.89 9.09 -25.58
N GLU A 244 -16.58 9.08 -25.82
CA GLU A 244 -15.99 9.53 -27.09
C GLU A 244 -16.50 8.71 -28.28
N TYR A 245 -16.54 7.37 -28.15
CA TYR A 245 -17.12 6.49 -29.17
C TYR A 245 -18.60 6.78 -29.43
N SER A 246 -19.38 7.12 -28.40
CA SER A 246 -20.80 7.46 -28.57
C SER A 246 -20.99 8.81 -29.26
N MET A 247 -20.08 9.77 -29.04
CA MET A 247 -20.17 11.13 -29.58
C MET A 247 -19.72 11.21 -31.04
N ASP A 248 -18.78 10.36 -31.47
CA ASP A 248 -18.37 10.22 -32.88
C ASP A 248 -19.49 9.66 -33.78
N SER A 249 -20.50 9.00 -33.18
CA SER A 249 -21.69 8.49 -33.89
C SER A 249 -22.80 9.53 -34.07
N SER A 250 -22.75 10.65 -33.34
CA SER A 250 -23.73 11.73 -33.39
C SER A 250 -23.04 13.04 -33.79
N TYR A 251 -23.16 13.42 -35.06
CA TYR A 251 -22.75 14.74 -35.56
C TYR A 251 -23.69 15.83 -35.05
N GLU A 252 -23.75 16.05 -33.73
CA GLU A 252 -24.41 17.21 -33.16
C GLU A 252 -23.39 18.15 -32.52
N THR A 253 -23.20 19.24 -33.26
CA THR A 253 -22.48 20.45 -32.93
C THR A 253 -23.13 21.09 -31.72
N GLN A 254 -22.42 21.23 -30.59
CA GLN A 254 -22.54 22.39 -29.71
C GLN A 254 -21.43 22.38 -28.65
N ASP A 255 -20.79 23.53 -28.51
CA ASP A 255 -19.78 23.90 -27.50
C ASP A 255 -18.34 23.42 -27.74
N ALA A 256 -17.84 23.59 -28.97
CA ALA A 256 -16.41 23.68 -29.20
C ALA A 256 -15.90 24.99 -28.59
N GLY A 257 -15.33 24.91 -27.38
CA GLY A 257 -14.68 26.02 -26.70
C GLY A 257 -13.79 26.83 -27.65
N GLY A 258 -13.90 28.16 -27.59
CA GLY A 258 -13.18 29.05 -28.50
C GLY A 258 -11.66 28.94 -28.38
N LEU A 259 -10.93 29.62 -29.27
CA LEU A 259 -9.45 29.61 -29.32
C LEU A 259 -8.74 30.01 -28.00
N PHE A 260 -9.48 30.62 -27.08
CA PHE A 260 -9.03 31.08 -25.76
C PHE A 260 -9.72 30.35 -24.59
N SER A 261 -10.54 29.34 -24.84
CA SER A 261 -11.00 28.47 -23.75
C SER A 261 -9.80 27.70 -23.19
N PRO A 262 -9.72 27.50 -21.87
CA PRO A 262 -8.72 26.61 -21.29
C PRO A 262 -8.72 25.29 -22.06
N PRO A 263 -7.55 24.68 -22.35
CA PRO A 263 -7.50 23.37 -22.96
C PRO A 263 -8.47 22.45 -22.22
N PRO A 264 -9.36 21.71 -22.91
CA PRO A 264 -10.28 20.82 -22.23
C PRO A 264 -9.47 19.96 -21.28
N ARG A 265 -9.76 20.06 -19.98
CA ARG A 265 -9.12 19.18 -18.99
C ARG A 265 -9.43 17.77 -19.47
N ALA A 266 -8.39 17.03 -19.86
CA ALA A 266 -8.55 15.69 -20.44
C ALA A 266 -9.32 14.75 -19.50
N ARG A 267 -9.38 15.08 -18.20
CA ARG A 267 -10.11 14.32 -17.19
C ARG A 267 -10.72 15.21 -16.10
N ASN A 268 -11.83 14.76 -15.54
CA ASN A 268 -12.36 15.26 -14.26
C ASN A 268 -11.68 14.55 -13.07
N PRO A 269 -11.68 15.13 -11.86
CA PRO A 269 -11.20 14.45 -10.67
C PRO A 269 -11.99 13.17 -10.39
N LEU A 270 -11.38 12.20 -9.71
CA LEU A 270 -12.09 11.02 -9.26
C LEU A 270 -13.24 11.39 -8.30
N GLU A 271 -14.44 11.03 -8.72
CA GLU A 271 -15.65 11.10 -7.91
C GLU A 271 -15.88 9.85 -7.04
N THR A 272 -16.75 9.98 -6.03
CA THR A 272 -17.15 8.90 -5.13
C THR A 272 -17.72 7.66 -5.85
N ARG A 273 -18.38 7.85 -7.00
CA ARG A 273 -18.93 6.74 -7.81
C ARG A 273 -17.84 5.82 -8.35
N HIS A 274 -16.72 6.38 -8.84
CA HIS A 274 -15.60 5.59 -9.36
C HIS A 274 -14.98 4.77 -8.23
N ILE A 275 -14.81 5.34 -7.04
CA ILE A 275 -14.27 4.64 -5.87
C ILE A 275 -15.20 3.49 -5.43
N ARG A 276 -16.51 3.72 -5.39
CA ARG A 276 -17.48 2.66 -5.04
C ARG A 276 -17.44 1.50 -6.03
N GLN A 277 -17.39 1.80 -7.32
CA GLN A 277 -17.31 0.78 -8.36
C GLN A 277 -15.96 0.06 -8.35
N ALA A 278 -14.86 0.78 -8.14
CA ALA A 278 -13.52 0.20 -7.97
C ALA A 278 -13.48 -0.78 -6.79
N PHE A 279 -14.06 -0.39 -5.66
CA PHE A 279 -14.18 -1.25 -4.49
C PHE A 279 -14.97 -2.53 -4.81
N GLN A 280 -16.13 -2.42 -5.47
CA GLN A 280 -16.92 -3.59 -5.87
C GLN A 280 -16.17 -4.53 -6.81
N ASN A 281 -15.42 -3.97 -7.78
CA ASN A 281 -14.60 -4.74 -8.72
C ASN A 281 -13.49 -5.50 -7.99
N LEU A 282 -12.80 -4.84 -7.06
CA LEU A 282 -11.73 -5.45 -6.26
C LEU A 282 -12.24 -6.58 -5.38
N GLN A 283 -13.41 -6.41 -4.73
CA GLN A 283 -14.04 -7.48 -3.95
C GLN A 283 -14.46 -8.66 -4.83
N SER A 284 -14.95 -8.41 -6.04
CA SER A 284 -15.48 -9.43 -6.95
C SER A 284 -14.39 -10.27 -7.64
N ARG A 285 -13.23 -9.67 -7.95
CA ARG A 285 -12.13 -10.36 -8.64
C ARG A 285 -11.60 -11.57 -7.85
N ARG A 286 -11.54 -11.51 -6.53
CA ARG A 286 -11.10 -12.66 -5.71
C ARG A 286 -12.14 -13.77 -5.61
N LEU A 287 -13.44 -13.45 -5.58
CA LEU A 287 -14.50 -14.47 -5.55
C LEU A 287 -14.48 -15.36 -6.82
N ARG A 288 -14.06 -14.80 -7.96
CA ARG A 288 -13.94 -15.56 -9.23
C ARG A 288 -12.79 -16.58 -9.22
N LYS A 289 -11.74 -16.36 -8.42
CA LYS A 289 -10.60 -17.29 -8.30
C LYS A 289 -10.88 -18.48 -7.36
N THR A 290 -11.96 -18.45 -6.59
CA THR A 290 -12.38 -19.55 -5.72
C THR A 290 -13.65 -20.20 -6.28
N PRO A 291 -13.57 -21.33 -7.01
CA PRO A 291 -14.74 -21.96 -7.62
C PRO A 291 -15.73 -22.54 -6.59
N PHE A 292 -15.34 -22.64 -5.32
CA PHE A 292 -16.18 -23.16 -4.25
C PHE A 292 -16.89 -22.02 -3.48
N LYS A 293 -18.18 -21.81 -3.76
CA LYS A 293 -19.09 -21.01 -2.91
C LYS A 293 -19.18 -21.66 -1.52
N ARG A 294 -18.34 -21.24 -0.57
CA ARG A 294 -18.59 -21.51 0.85
C ARG A 294 -19.81 -20.69 1.28
N ARG A 295 -20.98 -21.33 1.35
CA ARG A 295 -22.17 -20.80 2.02
C ARG A 295 -21.75 -20.33 3.42
N GLY A 296 -21.96 -19.04 3.73
CA GLY A 296 -21.98 -18.54 5.10
C GLY A 296 -20.77 -17.78 5.65
N ARG A 297 -19.74 -17.43 4.85
CA ARG A 297 -18.77 -16.40 5.27
C ARG A 297 -18.76 -15.25 4.29
N VAL A 298 -19.04 -14.04 4.79
CA VAL A 298 -18.63 -12.80 4.12
C VAL A 298 -17.11 -12.78 4.20
N ALA A 299 -16.45 -13.37 3.22
CA ALA A 299 -15.01 -13.23 3.08
C ALA A 299 -14.79 -11.80 2.60
N TYR A 300 -14.52 -10.88 3.53
CA TYR A 300 -14.02 -9.57 3.13
C TYR A 300 -12.67 -9.80 2.48
N VAL A 301 -12.62 -9.48 1.20
CA VAL A 301 -11.40 -9.57 0.42
C VAL A 301 -10.57 -8.37 0.79
N LEU A 302 -9.39 -8.60 1.36
CA LEU A 302 -8.42 -7.53 1.51
C LEU A 302 -8.08 -6.99 0.12
N ILE A 303 -8.27 -5.69 -0.01
CA ILE A 303 -8.05 -4.91 -1.23
C ILE A 303 -6.55 -4.85 -1.55
#